data_AF-A0A4Y2M8E7-F1
#
_entry.id   AF-A0A4Y2M8E7-F1
#
_cell.length_a   1.000
_cell.length_b   1.000
_cell.length_c   1.000
_cell.angle_alpha   90.00
_cell.angle_beta   90.00
_cell.angle_gamma   90.00
#
_symmetry.space_group_name_H-M   'P 1'
#
loop_
_entity.id
_entity.type
_entity.pdbx_description
1 polymer ?
#
loop_
_entity_poly.entity_id
_entity_poly.type
_entity_poly.pdbx_seq_one_letter_code
_entity_poly.pdbx_strand_id
1 'polypeptide(L)'
;MATPETAAVVIPPFIQPDPALWFHMLESTFELASPKPITESKTKYNYVVAHLPPEIATVVRDVIIQPDASDPYADLKIKIIDRCSESKTQEIRRLLAGESLGDRKPSELLRVMKRRAENHNIDDSLLLELFNQAMPVPVQTILASISPITSDKAAEVADRILAISPNSIHTVSSGGDGSPSSSRNERRSTTDLLREEIQALRKEVADLRRSRSRFRSQSNSRRTRSQSHENRLCWYHFRFQDKAQKCVPPCSYKGNPMQEE
;
A
#
# COMPACT_ATOMS: atom_id res chain seq x y z
N MET A 1 -2.41 -27.32 -41.63
CA MET A 1 -2.96 -25.96 -41.55
C MET A 1 -2.72 -25.46 -40.14
N ALA A 2 -1.70 -24.62 -39.93
CA ALA A 2 -1.50 -23.96 -38.65
C ALA A 2 -2.50 -22.82 -38.55
N THR A 3 -3.39 -22.86 -37.55
CA THR A 3 -4.23 -21.72 -37.20
C THR A 3 -3.31 -20.57 -36.78
N PRO A 4 -3.43 -19.36 -37.35
CA PRO A 4 -2.69 -18.22 -36.82
C PRO A 4 -3.20 -17.97 -35.40
N GLU A 5 -2.32 -18.19 -34.44
CA GLU A 5 -2.52 -17.84 -33.04
C GLU A 5 -2.69 -16.32 -33.00
N THR A 6 -3.94 -15.84 -32.96
CA THR A 6 -4.25 -14.43 -32.81
C THR A 6 -3.73 -13.98 -31.46
N ALA A 7 -2.59 -13.28 -31.44
CA ALA A 7 -2.07 -12.68 -30.23
C ALA A 7 -3.11 -11.70 -29.69
N ALA A 8 -3.74 -12.06 -28.57
CA ALA A 8 -4.70 -11.20 -27.90
C ALA A 8 -4.00 -9.91 -27.46
N VAL A 9 -4.61 -8.76 -27.76
CA VAL A 9 -4.08 -7.46 -27.33
C VAL A 9 -4.11 -7.40 -25.81
N VAL A 10 -2.94 -7.27 -25.20
CA VAL A 10 -2.82 -7.18 -23.74
C VAL A 10 -2.94 -5.71 -23.33
N ILE A 11 -4.01 -5.40 -22.62
CA ILE A 11 -4.30 -4.04 -22.16
C ILE A 11 -3.58 -3.78 -20.83
N PRO A 12 -2.82 -2.68 -20.69
CA PRO A 12 -2.13 -2.35 -19.45
C PRO A 12 -3.13 -2.01 -18.33
N PRO A 13 -2.77 -2.23 -17.05
CA PRO A 13 -3.61 -1.85 -15.93
C PRO A 13 -3.81 -0.33 -15.89
N PHE A 14 -5.02 0.10 -15.52
CA PHE A 14 -5.35 1.52 -15.45
C PHE A 14 -4.50 2.26 -14.42
N ILE A 15 -3.91 3.39 -14.82
CA ILE A 15 -3.08 4.24 -13.96
C ILE A 15 -3.93 5.43 -13.50
N GLN A 16 -4.68 5.24 -12.41
CA GLN A 16 -5.56 6.30 -11.89
C GLN A 16 -4.85 7.62 -11.58
N PRO A 17 -3.62 7.65 -11.02
CA PRO A 17 -2.91 8.91 -10.79
C PRO A 17 -2.50 9.64 -12.09
N ASP A 18 -2.47 8.94 -13.23
CA ASP A 18 -1.99 9.47 -14.50
C ASP A 18 -2.72 8.80 -15.68
N PRO A 19 -4.01 9.15 -15.92
CA PRO A 19 -4.79 8.54 -17.00
C PRO A 19 -4.20 8.82 -18.38
N ALA A 20 -3.52 9.96 -18.57
CA ALA A 20 -2.87 10.31 -19.83
C ALA A 20 -1.74 9.34 -20.17
N LEU A 21 -0.89 9.01 -19.20
CA LEU A 21 0.14 7.97 -19.36
C LEU A 21 -0.46 6.62 -19.74
N TRP A 22 -1.57 6.22 -19.09
CA TRP A 22 -2.24 4.97 -19.42
C TRP A 22 -2.71 4.93 -20.87
N PHE A 23 -3.32 6.01 -21.38
CA PHE A 23 -3.73 6.08 -22.78
C PHE A 23 -2.55 6.01 -23.75
N HIS A 24 -1.41 6.64 -23.44
CA HIS A 24 -0.21 6.52 -24.26
C HIS A 24 0.31 5.07 -24.34
N MET A 25 0.31 4.35 -23.22
CA MET A 25 0.67 2.93 -23.19
C MET A 25 -0.32 2.09 -23.98
N LEU A 26 -1.62 2.32 -23.78
CA LEU A 26 -2.70 1.63 -24.49
C LEU A 26 -2.61 1.83 -26.01
N GLU A 27 -2.41 3.06 -26.48
CA GLU A 27 -2.27 3.37 -27.90
C GLU A 27 -1.07 2.67 -28.53
N SER A 28 0.02 2.53 -27.77
CA SER A 28 1.18 1.73 -28.21
C SER A 28 0.81 0.24 -28.37
N THR A 29 -0.05 -0.31 -27.51
CA THR A 29 -0.54 -1.70 -27.68
C THR A 29 -1.44 -1.87 -28.89
N PHE A 30 -2.25 -0.86 -29.22
CA PHE A 30 -3.08 -0.86 -30.43
C PHE A 30 -2.23 -0.82 -31.70
N GLU A 31 -1.15 -0.04 -31.70
CA GLU A 31 -0.23 0.05 -32.83
C GLU A 31 0.53 -1.27 -33.06
N LEU A 32 0.89 -1.97 -31.99
CA LEU A 32 1.62 -3.24 -32.02
C LEU A 32 0.71 -4.47 -32.18
N ALA A 33 -0.60 -4.28 -32.33
CA ALA A 33 -1.55 -5.38 -32.46
C ALA A 33 -1.28 -6.23 -33.73
N SER A 34 -1.43 -7.55 -33.61
CA SER A 34 -1.20 -8.52 -34.68
C SER A 34 -2.50 -9.27 -35.02
N PRO A 35 -2.83 -9.50 -36.31
CA PRO A 35 -1.99 -9.35 -37.50
C PRO A 35 -1.92 -7.93 -38.09
N LYS A 36 -2.74 -6.98 -37.61
CA LYS A 36 -2.75 -5.59 -38.06
C LYS A 36 -3.00 -4.64 -36.88
N PRO A 37 -2.47 -3.40 -36.94
CA PRO A 37 -2.75 -2.37 -35.95
C PRO A 37 -4.24 -2.11 -35.80
N ILE A 38 -4.68 -1.83 -34.57
CA ILE A 38 -6.04 -1.40 -34.29
C ILE A 38 -6.13 0.11 -34.52
N THR A 39 -6.77 0.50 -35.62
CA THR A 39 -6.95 1.90 -36.00
C THR A 39 -8.38 2.39 -35.82
N GLU A 40 -9.36 1.49 -35.90
CA GLU A 40 -10.79 1.82 -35.83
C GLU A 40 -11.20 2.35 -34.45
N SER A 41 -11.77 3.56 -34.42
CA SER A 41 -12.21 4.22 -33.18
C SER A 41 -13.17 3.37 -32.36
N LYS A 42 -14.18 2.77 -32.99
CA LYS A 42 -15.14 1.89 -32.31
C LYS A 42 -14.48 0.69 -31.64
N THR A 43 -13.47 0.10 -32.29
CA THR A 43 -12.72 -1.02 -31.74
C THR A 43 -11.88 -0.57 -30.54
N LYS A 44 -11.16 0.55 -30.64
CA LYS A 44 -10.41 1.14 -29.51
C LYS A 44 -11.33 1.46 -28.32
N TYR A 45 -12.49 2.08 -28.59
CA TYR A 45 -13.53 2.37 -27.59
C TYR A 45 -13.95 1.09 -26.83
N ASN A 46 -14.26 0.01 -27.55
CA ASN A 46 -14.66 -1.25 -26.93
C ASN A 46 -13.56 -1.82 -26.02
N TYR A 47 -12.29 -1.73 -26.43
CA TYR A 47 -11.17 -2.15 -25.57
C TYR A 47 -11.07 -1.33 -24.31
N VAL A 48 -11.19 0.00 -24.39
CA VAL A 48 -11.19 0.88 -23.22
C VAL A 48 -12.33 0.49 -22.28
N VAL A 49 -13.58 0.44 -22.76
CA VAL A 49 -14.75 0.13 -21.94
C VAL A 49 -14.63 -1.23 -21.25
N ALA A 50 -14.10 -2.25 -21.94
CA ALA A 50 -13.92 -3.58 -21.37
C ALA A 50 -12.86 -3.66 -20.25
N HIS A 51 -11.94 -2.69 -20.17
CA HIS A 51 -10.81 -2.71 -19.24
C HIS A 51 -10.82 -1.55 -18.23
N LEU A 52 -11.87 -0.72 -18.23
CA LEU A 52 -12.03 0.32 -17.23
C LEU A 52 -12.37 -0.29 -15.86
N PRO A 53 -11.70 0.17 -14.78
CA PRO A 53 -12.15 -0.13 -13.43
C PRO A 53 -13.59 0.38 -13.21
N PRO A 54 -14.42 -0.32 -12.41
CA PRO A 54 -15.80 0.08 -12.15
C PRO A 54 -15.93 1.52 -11.65
N GLU A 55 -15.01 1.97 -10.81
CA GLU A 55 -14.97 3.31 -10.25
C GLU A 55 -14.82 4.35 -11.36
N ILE A 56 -13.92 4.12 -12.31
CA ILE A 56 -13.68 5.01 -13.44
C ILE A 56 -14.86 4.96 -14.43
N ALA A 57 -15.38 3.77 -14.70
CA ALA A 57 -16.56 3.60 -15.56
C ALA A 57 -17.78 4.38 -15.03
N THR A 58 -17.95 4.46 -13.70
CA THR A 58 -19.04 5.28 -13.11
C THR A 58 -18.84 6.79 -13.34
N VAL A 59 -17.59 7.27 -13.35
CA VAL A 59 -17.27 8.70 -13.58
C VAL A 59 -17.56 9.15 -15.03
N VAL A 60 -17.43 8.24 -16.00
CA VAL A 60 -17.69 8.50 -17.44
C VAL A 60 -18.91 7.76 -17.98
N ARG A 61 -19.84 7.39 -17.10
CA ARG A 61 -21.03 6.58 -17.43
C ARG A 61 -21.85 7.17 -18.58
N ASP A 62 -22.05 8.47 -18.60
CA ASP A 62 -22.78 9.20 -19.65
C ASP A 62 -22.17 8.95 -21.03
N VAL A 63 -20.84 9.00 -21.14
CA VAL A 63 -20.11 8.76 -22.40
C VAL A 63 -20.15 7.29 -22.82
N ILE A 64 -20.22 6.38 -21.84
CA ILE A 64 -20.35 4.94 -22.13
C ILE A 64 -21.76 4.59 -22.62
N ILE A 65 -22.80 5.17 -22.00
CA ILE A 65 -24.20 4.91 -22.35
C ILE A 65 -24.58 5.61 -23.65
N GLN A 66 -24.06 6.82 -23.87
CA GLN A 66 -24.30 7.62 -25.05
C GLN A 66 -22.97 8.02 -25.69
N PRO A 67 -22.32 7.07 -26.41
CA PRO A 67 -21.05 7.35 -27.07
C PRO A 67 -21.22 8.31 -28.24
N ASP A 68 -20.17 9.09 -28.52
CA ASP A 68 -20.13 9.94 -29.71
C ASP A 68 -20.27 9.12 -31.00
N ALA A 69 -21.00 9.66 -31.97
CA ALA A 69 -21.33 8.95 -33.21
C ALA A 69 -20.17 8.96 -34.23
N SER A 70 -19.27 9.94 -34.16
CA SER A 70 -18.17 10.12 -35.11
C SER A 70 -16.89 9.47 -34.60
N ASP A 71 -16.48 9.79 -33.37
CA ASP A 71 -15.24 9.29 -32.77
C ASP A 71 -15.44 8.97 -31.27
N PRO A 72 -16.07 7.83 -30.95
CA PRO A 72 -16.35 7.45 -29.57
C PRO A 72 -15.08 7.25 -28.73
N TYR A 73 -13.96 6.84 -29.34
CA TYR A 73 -12.69 6.68 -28.62
C TYR A 73 -12.11 8.04 -28.20
N ALA A 74 -12.06 9.01 -29.12
CA ALA A 74 -11.50 10.32 -28.82
C ALA A 74 -12.29 11.04 -27.72
N ASP A 75 -13.63 11.04 -27.79
CA ASP A 75 -14.46 11.65 -26.75
C ASP A 75 -14.28 10.94 -25.40
N LEU A 76 -14.32 9.59 -25.37
CA LEU A 76 -14.10 8.83 -24.15
C LEU A 76 -12.72 9.11 -23.54
N LYS A 77 -11.66 9.16 -24.35
CA LYS A 77 -10.29 9.48 -23.91
C LYS A 77 -10.23 10.87 -23.25
N ILE A 78 -10.78 11.88 -23.92
CA ILE A 78 -10.82 13.26 -23.41
C ILE A 78 -11.55 13.30 -22.07
N LYS A 79 -12.73 12.68 -21.98
CA LYS A 79 -13.56 12.72 -20.77
C LYS A 79 -12.95 11.96 -19.59
N ILE A 80 -12.28 10.83 -19.84
CA ILE A 80 -11.57 10.10 -18.78
C ILE A 80 -10.41 10.93 -18.26
N ILE A 81 -9.59 11.50 -19.14
CA ILE A 81 -8.46 12.34 -18.72
C ILE A 81 -8.97 13.56 -17.95
N ASP A 82 -9.99 14.26 -18.44
CA ASP A 82 -10.53 15.47 -17.80
C ASP A 82 -11.14 15.19 -16.43
N ARG A 83 -11.92 14.11 -16.28
CA ARG A 83 -12.65 13.82 -15.03
C ARG A 83 -11.86 12.99 -14.01
N CYS A 84 -10.87 12.23 -14.45
CA CYS A 84 -10.12 11.30 -13.59
C CYS A 84 -8.69 11.75 -13.30
N SER A 85 -8.17 12.75 -14.02
CA SER A 85 -6.89 13.37 -13.66
C SER A 85 -7.00 14.04 -12.29
N GLU A 86 -5.87 14.12 -11.57
CA GLU A 86 -5.80 14.98 -10.40
C GLU A 86 -6.14 16.41 -10.85
N SER A 87 -7.07 17.06 -10.15
CA SER A 87 -7.36 18.46 -10.47
C SER A 87 -6.06 19.26 -10.36
N LYS A 88 -5.83 20.23 -11.26
CA LYS A 88 -4.68 21.15 -11.19
C LYS A 88 -4.46 21.69 -9.77
N THR A 89 -5.55 22.03 -9.06
CA THR A 89 -5.48 22.51 -7.68
C THR A 89 -4.95 21.47 -6.68
N GLN A 90 -5.20 20.19 -6.88
CA GLN A 90 -4.65 19.12 -6.05
C GLN A 90 -3.17 18.86 -6.36
N GLU A 91 -2.77 18.88 -7.64
CA GLU A 91 -1.37 18.72 -8.05
C GLU A 91 -0.49 19.79 -7.40
N ILE A 92 -0.87 21.07 -7.53
CA ILE A 92 -0.13 22.18 -6.91
C ILE A 92 -0.17 22.12 -5.38
N ARG A 93 -1.31 21.76 -4.76
CA ARG A 93 -1.39 21.62 -3.30
C ARG A 93 -0.46 20.53 -2.79
N ARG A 94 -0.36 19.40 -3.48
CA ARG A 94 0.56 18.31 -3.11
C ARG A 94 2.01 18.73 -3.27
N LEU A 95 2.33 19.46 -4.33
CA LEU A 95 3.67 20.00 -4.55
C LEU A 95 4.06 21.00 -3.44
N LEU A 96 3.15 21.90 -3.05
CA LEU A 96 3.35 22.89 -1.99
C LEU A 96 3.29 22.31 -0.58
N ALA A 97 2.58 21.19 -0.37
CA ALA A 97 2.49 20.53 0.93
C ALA A 97 3.83 19.93 1.39
N GLY A 98 4.84 19.90 0.53
CA GLY A 98 6.16 19.36 0.83
C GLY A 98 6.15 17.84 0.73
N GLU A 99 6.55 17.32 -0.42
CA GLU A 99 6.66 15.88 -0.61
C GLU A 99 7.92 15.35 0.10
N SER A 100 7.75 14.43 1.04
CA SER A 100 8.88 13.90 1.82
C SER A 100 9.79 13.02 0.96
N LEU A 101 11.10 13.16 1.09
CA LEU A 101 12.09 12.30 0.42
C LEU A 101 11.84 10.80 0.71
N GLY A 102 11.60 10.45 1.99
CA GLY A 102 11.43 9.06 2.41
C GLY A 102 12.67 8.23 2.09
N ASP A 103 12.47 7.03 1.55
CA ASP A 103 13.56 6.13 1.10
C ASP A 103 13.92 6.33 -0.39
N ARG A 104 13.32 7.32 -1.06
CA ARG A 104 13.53 7.57 -2.49
C ARG A 104 14.83 8.32 -2.73
N LYS A 105 15.39 8.19 -3.93
CA LYS A 105 16.51 9.04 -4.32
C LYS A 105 16.04 10.49 -4.51
N PRO A 106 16.87 11.49 -4.16
CA PRO A 106 16.61 12.89 -4.48
C PRO A 106 16.23 13.13 -5.96
N SER A 107 16.92 12.48 -6.91
CA SER A 107 16.55 12.58 -8.34
C SER A 107 15.17 12.02 -8.68
N GLU A 108 14.74 10.95 -8.02
CA GLU A 108 13.39 10.40 -8.18
C GLU A 108 12.33 11.35 -7.64
N LEU A 109 12.58 11.95 -6.47
CA LEU A 109 11.72 12.98 -5.90
C LEU A 109 11.57 14.17 -6.85
N LEU A 110 12.69 14.70 -7.36
CA LEU A 110 12.66 15.84 -8.30
C LEU A 110 11.84 15.50 -9.54
N ARG A 111 11.97 14.29 -10.09
CA ARG A 111 11.19 13.86 -11.26
C ARG A 111 9.69 13.86 -10.98
N VAL A 112 9.27 13.44 -9.79
CA VAL A 112 7.87 13.51 -9.37
C VAL A 112 7.41 14.95 -9.25
N MET A 113 8.21 15.82 -8.63
CA MET A 113 7.91 17.24 -8.49
C MET A 113 7.77 17.94 -9.85
N LYS A 114 8.69 17.66 -10.80
CA LYS A 114 8.62 18.18 -12.18
C LYS A 114 7.36 17.77 -12.91
N ARG A 115 6.98 16.48 -12.80
CA ARG A 115 5.73 15.98 -13.41
C ARG A 115 4.50 16.74 -12.90
N ARG A 116 4.43 16.99 -11.59
CA ARG A 116 3.33 17.75 -10.98
C ARG A 116 3.38 19.24 -11.33
N ALA A 117 4.56 19.77 -11.62
CA ALA A 117 4.76 21.18 -11.98
C ALA A 117 4.46 21.48 -13.46
N GLU A 118 4.48 20.47 -14.33
CA GLU A 118 4.38 20.61 -15.79
C GLU A 118 3.15 21.41 -16.23
N ASN A 119 1.98 21.14 -15.61
CA ASN A 119 0.72 21.80 -15.93
C ASN A 119 0.57 23.20 -15.29
N HIS A 120 1.54 23.65 -14.50
CA HIS A 120 1.46 24.85 -13.67
C HIS A 120 2.47 25.94 -14.03
N ASN A 121 3.35 25.69 -15.01
CA ASN A 121 4.37 26.65 -15.48
C ASN A 121 5.20 27.22 -14.32
N ILE A 122 5.64 26.34 -13.41
CA ILE A 122 6.42 26.69 -12.22
C ILE A 122 7.87 26.94 -12.62
N ASP A 123 8.42 28.07 -12.18
CA ASP A 123 9.83 28.40 -12.39
C ASP A 123 10.78 27.40 -11.72
N ASP A 124 11.91 27.13 -12.37
CA ASP A 124 12.94 26.21 -11.84
C ASP A 124 13.48 26.67 -10.48
N SER A 125 13.49 27.98 -10.21
CA SER A 125 13.89 28.56 -8.93
C SER A 125 12.97 28.14 -7.78
N LEU A 126 11.65 28.24 -7.98
CA LEU A 126 10.66 27.80 -6.99
C LEU A 126 10.70 26.28 -6.83
N LEU A 127 10.84 25.55 -7.94
CA LEU A 127 10.97 24.10 -7.89
C LEU A 127 12.21 23.65 -7.12
N LEU A 128 13.36 24.32 -7.33
CA LEU A 128 14.59 24.09 -6.59
C LEU A 128 14.42 24.41 -5.10
N GLU A 129 13.72 25.49 -4.75
CA GLU A 129 13.43 25.83 -3.36
C GLU A 129 12.59 24.74 -2.68
N LEU A 130 11.49 24.32 -3.30
CA LEU A 130 10.66 23.22 -2.79
C LEU A 130 11.45 21.91 -2.68
N PHE A 131 12.30 21.62 -3.66
CA PHE A 131 13.17 20.46 -3.65
C PHE A 131 14.14 20.51 -2.47
N ASN A 132 14.77 21.66 -2.22
CA ASN A 132 15.67 21.86 -1.09
C ASN A 132 14.94 21.71 0.25
N GLN A 133 13.71 22.22 0.38
CA GLN A 133 12.88 22.05 1.59
C GLN A 133 12.61 20.57 1.90
N ALA A 134 12.51 19.72 0.87
CA ALA A 134 12.32 18.27 1.03
C ALA A 134 13.60 17.49 1.36
N MET A 135 14.79 18.11 1.25
CA MET A 135 16.06 17.48 1.55
C MET A 135 16.40 17.48 3.05
N PRO A 136 17.16 16.49 3.57
CA PRO A 136 17.73 16.57 4.91
C PRO A 136 18.67 17.76 5.09
N VAL A 137 18.73 18.34 6.30
CA VAL A 137 19.56 19.51 6.63
C VAL A 137 21.03 19.42 6.17
N PRO A 138 21.74 18.27 6.29
CA PRO A 138 23.11 18.16 5.80
C PRO A 138 23.24 18.35 4.29
N VAL A 139 22.27 17.83 3.53
CA VAL A 139 22.22 17.99 2.07
C VAL A 139 21.93 19.45 1.73
N GLN A 140 20.96 20.08 2.41
CA GLN A 140 20.62 21.50 2.19
C GLN A 140 21.83 22.42 2.38
N THR A 141 22.65 22.17 3.41
CA THR A 141 23.84 22.99 3.71
C THR A 141 24.86 22.91 2.57
N ILE A 142 25.09 21.71 2.03
CA ILE A 142 26.02 21.51 0.93
C ILE A 142 25.46 22.15 -0.37
N LEU A 143 24.18 21.94 -0.66
CA LEU A 143 23.52 22.53 -1.84
C LEU A 143 23.55 24.07 -1.81
N ALA A 144 23.38 24.69 -0.63
CA ALA A 144 23.49 26.13 -0.46
C ALA A 144 24.90 26.67 -0.79
N SER A 145 25.95 25.89 -0.51
CA SER A 145 27.34 26.32 -0.75
C SER A 145 27.76 26.30 -2.23
N ILE A 146 27.01 25.58 -3.08
CA ILE A 146 27.29 25.44 -4.52
C ILE A 146 26.29 26.20 -5.39
N SER A 147 25.48 27.07 -4.78
CA SER A 147 24.53 27.95 -5.48
C SER A 147 25.26 29.09 -6.22
N PRO A 148 24.80 29.51 -7.41
CA PRO A 148 23.60 29.08 -8.13
C PRO A 148 23.77 27.72 -8.83
N ILE A 149 22.74 26.88 -8.74
CA ILE A 149 22.67 25.53 -9.32
C ILE A 149 21.25 25.30 -9.87
N THR A 150 21.11 24.50 -10.93
CA THR A 150 19.79 24.10 -11.45
C THR A 150 19.16 23.00 -10.59
N SER A 151 17.83 22.85 -10.65
CA SER A 151 17.13 21.76 -9.94
C SER A 151 17.71 20.38 -10.27
N ASP A 152 17.97 20.10 -11.55
CA ASP A 152 18.54 18.82 -12.00
C ASP A 152 19.92 18.55 -11.41
N LYS A 153 20.79 19.56 -11.40
CA LYS A 153 22.14 19.39 -10.89
C LYS A 153 22.15 19.29 -9.37
N ALA A 154 21.25 19.99 -8.69
CA ALA A 154 21.04 19.85 -7.24
C ALA A 154 20.64 18.42 -6.87
N ALA A 155 19.72 17.81 -7.63
CA ALA A 155 19.34 16.42 -7.40
C ALA A 155 20.47 15.43 -7.65
N GLU A 156 21.27 15.61 -8.71
CA GLU A 156 22.46 14.78 -8.98
C GLU A 156 23.49 14.87 -7.84
N VAL A 157 23.71 16.07 -7.28
CA VAL A 157 24.60 16.28 -6.13
C VAL A 157 24.01 15.64 -4.87
N ALA A 158 22.72 15.82 -4.61
CA ALA A 158 22.04 15.22 -3.47
C ALA A 158 22.09 13.69 -3.49
N ASP A 159 21.88 13.06 -4.65
CA ASP A 159 22.04 11.62 -4.84
C ASP A 159 23.43 11.14 -4.41
N ARG A 160 24.50 11.87 -4.82
CA ARG A 160 25.87 11.54 -4.42
C ARG A 160 26.11 11.70 -2.92
N ILE A 161 25.62 12.78 -2.32
CA ILE A 161 25.79 13.03 -0.87
C ILE A 161 25.16 11.90 -0.06
N LEU A 162 23.96 11.47 -0.44
CA LEU A 162 23.25 10.39 0.24
C LEU A 162 23.85 9.01 -0.06
N ALA A 163 24.37 8.77 -1.27
CA ALA A 163 25.08 7.53 -1.60
C ALA A 163 26.38 7.34 -0.81
N ILE A 164 27.06 8.43 -0.46
CA ILE A 164 28.31 8.43 0.32
C ILE A 164 28.04 8.26 1.83
N SER A 165 26.77 8.38 2.28
CA SER A 165 26.42 8.36 3.71
C SER A 165 25.81 7.04 4.19
N PRO A 166 26.60 5.96 4.43
CA PRO A 166 26.16 4.90 5.33
C PRO A 166 26.80 4.95 6.73
N ASN A 167 27.81 5.80 7.03
CA ASN A 167 28.37 5.91 8.40
C ASN A 167 29.21 7.18 8.65
N SER A 168 28.90 7.88 9.75
CA SER A 168 29.77 8.76 10.55
C SER A 168 30.40 9.98 9.86
N ILE A 169 29.74 11.14 9.99
CA ILE A 169 30.44 12.43 9.94
C ILE A 169 31.28 12.51 11.22
N HIS A 170 32.58 12.26 11.11
CA HIS A 170 33.54 12.66 12.14
C HIS A 170 33.66 14.19 12.10
N THR A 171 33.17 14.85 13.13
CA THR A 171 33.50 16.24 13.43
C THR A 171 35.01 16.35 13.60
N VAL A 172 35.71 16.87 12.58
CA VAL A 172 37.08 17.36 12.74
C VAL A 172 37.00 18.74 13.37
N SER A 173 36.97 18.79 14.69
CA SER A 173 37.28 20.02 15.43
C SER A 173 38.79 20.20 15.43
N SER A 174 39.25 21.22 14.71
CA SER A 174 40.59 21.75 14.82
C SER A 174 40.85 22.26 16.25
N GLY A 175 41.94 21.80 16.86
CA GLY A 175 42.60 22.47 17.98
C GLY A 175 42.36 21.87 19.36
N GLY A 176 43.43 21.32 19.96
CA GLY A 176 43.56 21.10 21.40
C GLY A 176 43.91 19.66 21.82
N ASP A 177 45.10 19.50 22.38
CA ASP A 177 45.68 18.26 22.91
C ASP A 177 44.76 17.42 23.82
N GLY A 178 44.90 16.09 23.75
CA GLY A 178 44.68 15.17 24.88
C GLY A 178 43.44 14.24 24.84
N SER A 179 43.68 12.97 24.48
CA SER A 179 42.92 11.74 24.84
C SER A 179 41.51 11.47 24.28
N PRO A 180 41.32 10.43 23.43
CA PRO A 180 39.99 10.00 22.95
C PRO A 180 39.53 8.64 23.49
N SER A 181 39.35 8.47 24.82
CA SER A 181 38.84 7.20 25.38
C SER A 181 37.41 7.24 25.95
N SER A 182 36.86 8.40 26.29
CA SER A 182 35.56 8.45 27.01
C SER A 182 34.32 8.26 26.13
N SER A 183 34.24 8.89 24.94
CA SER A 183 32.98 8.89 24.16
C SER A 183 32.67 7.57 23.43
N ARG A 184 33.71 6.73 23.20
CA ARG A 184 33.54 5.41 22.58
C ARG A 184 33.01 4.38 23.58
N ASN A 185 33.34 4.53 24.87
CA ASN A 185 32.76 3.72 25.93
C ASN A 185 31.28 4.09 26.18
N GLU A 186 30.92 5.38 26.17
CA GLU A 186 29.54 5.83 26.38
C GLU A 186 28.57 5.36 25.28
N ARG A 187 29.01 5.36 24.01
CA ARG A 187 28.21 4.85 22.88
C ARG A 187 28.08 3.33 22.89
N ARG A 188 29.14 2.61 23.28
CA ARG A 188 29.06 1.14 23.46
C ARG A 188 28.11 0.80 24.60
N SER A 189 28.22 1.51 25.72
CA SER A 189 27.33 1.36 26.86
C SER A 189 25.86 1.63 26.49
N THR A 190 25.55 2.68 25.73
CA THR A 190 24.17 2.94 25.29
C THR A 190 23.65 1.90 24.31
N THR A 191 24.47 1.38 23.39
CA THR A 191 24.05 0.27 22.52
C THR A 191 23.85 -1.05 23.27
N ASP A 192 24.66 -1.29 24.31
CA ASP A 192 24.54 -2.49 25.15
C ASP A 192 23.30 -2.40 26.05
N LEU A 193 23.02 -1.22 26.62
CA LEU A 193 21.79 -0.95 27.39
C LEU A 193 20.53 -1.09 26.53
N LEU A 194 20.52 -0.54 25.32
CA LEU A 194 19.38 -0.70 24.39
C LEU A 194 19.19 -2.16 23.96
N ARG A 195 20.28 -2.92 23.82
CA ARG A 195 20.21 -4.35 23.50
C ARG A 195 19.63 -5.15 24.67
N GLU A 196 19.98 -4.83 25.91
CA GLU A 196 19.39 -5.42 27.11
C GLU A 196 17.90 -5.07 27.24
N GLU A 197 17.52 -3.80 27.03
CA GLU A 197 16.12 -3.34 27.03
C GLU A 197 15.28 -4.09 25.98
N ILE A 198 15.79 -4.25 24.75
CA ILE A 198 15.11 -5.00 23.68
C ILE A 198 14.97 -6.48 24.04
N GLN A 199 15.97 -7.07 24.71
CA GLN A 199 15.85 -8.46 25.18
C GLN A 199 14.82 -8.60 26.31
N ALA A 200 14.77 -7.65 27.24
CA ALA A 200 13.78 -7.62 28.31
C ALA A 200 12.35 -7.49 27.75
N LEU A 201 12.13 -6.55 26.83
CA LEU A 201 10.85 -6.37 26.14
C LEU A 201 10.44 -7.60 25.33
N ARG A 202 11.39 -8.26 24.64
CA ARG A 202 11.12 -9.52 23.92
C ARG A 202 10.67 -10.64 24.87
N LYS A 203 11.27 -10.73 26.05
CA LYS A 203 10.90 -11.71 27.08
C LYS A 203 9.52 -11.43 27.65
N GLU A 204 9.22 -10.17 27.95
CA GLU A 204 7.90 -9.75 28.44
C GLU A 204 6.78 -10.03 27.42
N VAL A 205 7.02 -9.74 26.13
CA VAL A 205 6.08 -10.08 25.05
C VAL A 205 5.88 -11.60 24.93
N ALA A 206 6.93 -12.41 25.11
CA ALA A 206 6.82 -13.86 25.10
C ALA A 206 6.00 -14.40 26.29
N ASP A 207 6.17 -13.81 27.48
CA ASP A 207 5.42 -14.16 28.68
C ASP A 207 3.95 -13.73 28.61
N LEU A 208 3.65 -12.56 28.02
CA LEU A 208 2.28 -12.13 27.71
C LEU A 208 1.60 -13.08 26.70
N ARG A 209 2.33 -13.54 25.68
CA ARG A 209 1.82 -14.54 24.71
C ARG A 209 1.57 -15.90 25.37
N ARG A 210 2.46 -16.36 26.26
CA ARG A 210 2.26 -17.61 27.04
C ARG A 210 1.13 -17.52 28.05
N SER A 211 0.93 -16.36 28.65
CA SER A 211 -0.19 -16.10 29.57
C SER A 211 -1.52 -16.18 28.81
N ARG A 212 -1.61 -15.59 27.61
CA ARG A 212 -2.79 -15.70 26.74
C ARG A 212 -3.05 -17.12 26.23
N SER A 213 -2.03 -17.96 26.02
CA SER A 213 -2.25 -19.35 25.61
C SER A 213 -2.73 -20.25 26.76
N ARG A 214 -2.23 -20.04 27.99
CA ARG A 214 -2.70 -20.79 29.18
C ARG A 214 -4.16 -20.48 29.53
N PHE A 215 -4.60 -19.24 29.40
CA PHE A 215 -6.02 -18.88 29.58
C PHE A 215 -6.96 -19.46 28.51
N ARG A 216 -6.46 -19.82 27.32
CA ARG A 216 -7.24 -20.51 26.28
C ARG A 216 -7.23 -22.04 26.40
N SER A 217 -6.21 -22.63 27.04
CA SER A 217 -6.16 -24.07 27.28
C SER A 217 -6.95 -24.51 28.53
N GLN A 218 -7.31 -23.58 29.42
CA GLN A 218 -8.04 -23.90 30.66
C GLN A 218 -9.57 -23.81 30.51
N SER A 219 -10.09 -23.40 29.35
CA SER A 219 -11.52 -23.31 29.06
C SER A 219 -12.09 -24.49 28.26
N ASN A 220 -11.32 -25.57 28.03
CA ASN A 220 -11.81 -26.73 27.25
C ASN A 220 -11.63 -28.11 27.90
N SER A 221 -11.38 -28.19 29.20
CA SER A 221 -11.33 -29.48 29.94
C SER A 221 -12.50 -29.62 30.92
N ARG A 222 -13.72 -29.76 30.40
CA ARG A 222 -14.84 -30.44 31.09
C ARG A 222 -15.81 -31.06 30.08
N ARG A 223 -15.32 -32.02 29.29
CA ARG A 223 -16.16 -33.09 28.71
C ARG A 223 -15.40 -34.40 28.78
N THR A 224 -15.03 -34.80 29.99
CA THR A 224 -14.71 -36.19 30.30
C THR A 224 -16.01 -36.99 30.23
N ARG A 225 -16.11 -37.68 29.11
CA ARG A 225 -16.96 -38.83 28.83
C ARG A 225 -16.67 -39.90 29.89
N SER A 226 -17.46 -39.96 30.95
CA SER A 226 -17.49 -41.12 31.85
C SER A 226 -18.62 -42.06 31.42
N GLN A 227 -18.19 -43.28 31.11
CA GLN A 227 -18.98 -44.44 30.79
C GLN A 227 -19.52 -45.06 32.10
N SER A 228 -20.70 -45.69 32.00
CA SER A 228 -21.35 -46.62 32.94
C SER A 228 -22.10 -46.04 34.15
N HIS A 229 -23.44 -46.09 34.09
CA HIS A 229 -24.26 -46.95 34.96
C HIS A 229 -25.70 -47.04 34.42
N GLU A 230 -26.09 -48.25 34.02
CA GLU A 230 -27.43 -48.89 34.02
C GLU A 230 -28.73 -48.20 33.57
N ASN A 231 -28.79 -46.90 33.30
CA ASN A 231 -30.01 -46.24 32.85
C ASN A 231 -29.66 -45.28 31.72
N ARG A 232 -29.99 -45.65 30.48
CA ARG A 232 -29.88 -44.80 29.28
C ARG A 232 -30.86 -43.63 29.41
N LEU A 233 -30.57 -42.64 30.24
CA LEU A 233 -31.39 -41.44 30.38
C LEU A 233 -30.85 -40.37 29.43
N CYS A 234 -31.73 -39.68 28.70
CA CYS A 234 -31.32 -38.56 27.87
C CYS A 234 -30.85 -37.39 28.75
N TRP A 235 -30.11 -36.44 28.16
CA TRP A 235 -29.56 -35.29 28.88
C TRP A 235 -30.59 -34.53 29.73
N TYR A 236 -31.82 -34.39 29.24
CA TYR A 236 -32.91 -33.74 29.96
C TYR A 236 -33.32 -34.51 31.23
N HIS A 237 -33.49 -35.82 31.17
CA HIS A 237 -33.81 -36.64 32.35
C HIS A 237 -32.61 -36.84 33.27
N PHE A 238 -31.38 -36.79 32.76
CA PHE A 238 -30.18 -36.79 33.60
C PHE A 238 -30.09 -35.51 34.45
N ARG A 239 -30.46 -34.36 33.89
CA ARG A 239 -30.32 -33.06 34.54
C ARG A 239 -31.54 -32.64 35.36
N PHE A 240 -32.74 -32.97 34.91
CA PHE A 240 -34.01 -32.49 35.48
C PHE A 240 -34.90 -33.62 36.04
N GLN A 241 -34.51 -34.89 35.86
CA GLN A 241 -35.26 -36.05 36.35
C GLN A 241 -36.74 -36.00 35.96
N ASP A 242 -37.66 -36.16 36.91
CA ASP A 242 -39.12 -36.14 36.75
C ASP A 242 -39.71 -34.79 36.28
N LYS A 243 -38.93 -33.72 36.37
CA LYS A 243 -39.33 -32.37 35.93
C LYS A 243 -38.94 -32.07 34.47
N ALA A 244 -38.34 -33.02 33.77
CA ALA A 244 -37.96 -32.84 32.38
C ALA A 244 -39.21 -32.65 31.50
N GLN A 245 -39.29 -31.54 30.77
CA GLN A 245 -40.39 -31.24 29.85
C GLN A 245 -40.18 -31.84 28.45
N LYS A 246 -39.01 -32.42 28.19
CA LYS A 246 -38.64 -32.98 26.88
C LYS A 246 -37.90 -34.29 27.05
N CYS A 247 -38.33 -35.30 26.30
CA CYS A 247 -37.67 -36.59 26.18
C CYS A 247 -37.06 -36.74 24.78
N VAL A 248 -35.85 -37.29 24.68
CA VAL A 248 -35.21 -37.59 23.39
C VAL A 248 -34.85 -39.07 23.38
N PRO A 249 -35.45 -39.89 22.51
CA PRO A 249 -35.12 -41.31 22.38
C PRO A 249 -33.68 -41.52 21.86
N PRO A 250 -32.99 -42.62 22.25
CA PRO A 250 -33.44 -43.70 23.13
C PRO A 250 -33.23 -43.36 24.62
N CYS A 251 -34.32 -43.08 25.34
CA CYS A 251 -34.34 -42.80 26.77
C CYS A 251 -35.13 -43.90 27.50
N SER A 252 -34.57 -44.43 28.58
CA SER A 252 -35.16 -45.49 29.41
C SER A 252 -36.03 -44.96 30.56
N TYR A 253 -36.24 -43.63 30.62
CA TYR A 253 -37.07 -42.99 31.64
C TYR A 253 -38.55 -43.32 31.41
N LYS A 254 -39.18 -43.99 32.38
CA LYS A 254 -40.62 -44.27 32.35
C LYS A 254 -41.38 -43.07 32.92
N GLY A 255 -41.87 -42.23 32.02
CA GLY A 255 -42.71 -41.07 32.38
C GLY A 255 -42.28 -39.81 31.66
N ASN A 256 -42.74 -39.63 30.42
CA ASN A 256 -43.00 -38.28 29.91
C ASN A 256 -44.07 -38.42 28.81
N PRO A 257 -45.33 -38.00 29.07
CA PRO A 257 -46.39 -38.10 28.08
C PRO A 257 -46.03 -37.18 26.91
N MET A 258 -45.99 -37.76 25.72
CA MET A 258 -46.01 -36.99 24.49
C MET A 258 -47.30 -36.15 24.48
N GLN A 259 -47.18 -34.84 24.37
CA GLN A 259 -48.17 -33.99 23.72
C GLN A 259 -47.43 -33.61 22.42
N GLU A 260 -47.68 -34.16 21.23
CA GLU A 260 -48.97 -34.18 20.49
C GLU A 260 -49.73 -32.87 20.72
N GLU A 261 -49.21 -31.77 20.17
CA GLU A 261 -49.56 -31.17 18.86
C GLU A 261 -48.51 -30.10 18.47
#